data_AF-A0A7S0Q2Y1-F1
#
_entry.id   AF-A0A7S0Q2Y1-F1
#
_cell.length_a   1.000
_cell.length_b   1.000
_cell.length_c   1.000
_cell.angle_alpha   90.00
_cell.angle_beta   90.00
_cell.angle_gamma   90.00
#
_symmetry.space_group_name_H-M   'P 1'
#
loop_
_entity.id
_entity.type
_entity.pdbx_description
1 polymer ?
#
loop_
_entity_poly.entity_id
_entity_poly.type
_entity_poly.pdbx_seq_one_letter_code
_entity_poly.pdbx_strand_id
1 'polypeptide(L)'
;RITVRRSRRRMPSAAEPTHSALSYDKWKTIDASDDDDGGHESQPLLPSRKEHAQVEADTEMYERYKALFKTHLKGKFSLALRKVLARFIAVQHRGEEKSNIYRYSEIIGLVTQRSAELIYNDDAVPALCELHKKIVNSSPGTDKQALDAAKEDIQPVMEALNTLVAVRQHPPATSLFEGLCHPRMSDETLKLYEKYERREFAKKAMMAHIFGDDTYTSVEQENEAVEKRRIGQRPTFCGVDREIIEIVAVLLAVALGLLGFLWWYLRGRIGAVNEGP
;
A
#
# COMPACT_ATOMS: atom_id res chain seq x y z
N ARG A 1 4.37 22.28 78.85
CA ARG A 1 3.01 21.83 79.28
C ARG A 1 2.08 21.95 78.08
N ILE A 2 1.57 20.82 77.58
CA ILE A 2 0.14 20.50 77.26
C ILE A 2 -0.62 21.64 76.52
N THR A 3 -1.18 21.53 75.31
CA THR A 3 -1.74 20.39 74.57
C THR A 3 -1.98 20.77 73.10
N VAL A 4 -1.85 19.78 72.22
CA VAL A 4 -2.38 19.77 70.86
C VAL A 4 -3.91 19.70 70.88
N ARG A 5 -4.60 20.58 70.14
CA ARG A 5 -6.01 20.39 69.75
C ARG A 5 -6.14 20.50 68.24
N ARG A 6 -6.14 19.34 67.58
CA ARG A 6 -6.63 19.15 66.21
C ARG A 6 -8.14 19.42 66.20
N SER A 7 -8.59 20.34 65.35
CA SER A 7 -9.99 20.42 64.94
C SER A 7 -10.07 20.22 63.44
N ARG A 8 -10.48 19.01 63.04
CA ARG A 8 -10.85 18.64 61.68
C ARG A 8 -12.18 19.33 61.36
N ARG A 9 -12.19 20.26 60.40
CA ARG A 9 -13.43 20.62 59.69
C ARG A 9 -13.47 19.88 58.36
N ARG A 10 -14.50 19.04 58.26
CA ARG A 10 -14.90 18.24 57.10
C ARG A 10 -15.21 19.16 55.92
N MET A 11 -14.56 18.92 54.79
CA MET A 11 -15.06 19.33 53.48
C MET A 11 -16.27 18.44 53.12
N PRO A 12 -17.33 18.99 52.51
CA PRO A 12 -18.42 18.18 51.98
C PRO A 12 -17.91 17.33 50.81
N SER A 13 -18.17 16.03 50.94
CA SER A 13 -17.97 15.00 49.91
C SER A 13 -18.80 15.35 48.68
N ALA A 14 -18.12 15.71 47.59
CA ALA A 14 -18.68 15.55 46.27
C ALA A 14 -18.68 14.06 45.96
N ALA A 15 -19.85 13.52 45.67
CA ALA A 15 -20.04 12.15 45.24
C ALA A 15 -19.22 11.92 43.96
N GLU A 16 -18.21 11.07 44.06
CA GLU A 16 -17.55 10.48 42.90
C GLU A 16 -18.58 9.61 42.15
N PRO A 17 -18.64 9.65 40.80
CA PRO A 17 -19.29 8.60 40.06
C PRO A 17 -18.49 7.32 40.31
N THR A 18 -19.07 6.40 41.09
CA THR A 18 -18.61 5.03 41.22
C THR A 18 -18.64 4.38 39.85
N HIS A 19 -17.55 4.53 39.09
CA HIS A 19 -17.26 3.62 37.99
C HIS A 19 -17.09 2.24 38.63
N SER A 20 -18.05 1.35 38.41
CA SER A 20 -17.91 -0.05 38.78
C SER A 20 -16.60 -0.55 38.17
N ALA A 21 -15.65 -0.96 39.00
CA ALA A 21 -14.46 -1.63 38.53
C ALA A 21 -14.89 -2.78 37.62
N LEU A 22 -14.38 -2.82 36.40
CA LEU A 22 -14.64 -3.89 35.43
C LEU A 22 -14.29 -5.23 36.10
N SER A 23 -15.30 -6.00 36.49
CA SER A 23 -15.11 -7.35 37.03
C SER A 23 -14.71 -8.27 35.88
N TYR A 24 -13.53 -8.87 36.01
CA TYR A 24 -13.00 -9.89 35.10
C TYR A 24 -13.49 -11.30 35.46
N ASP A 25 -14.52 -11.44 36.31
CA ASP A 25 -15.01 -12.76 36.74
C ASP A 25 -15.59 -13.59 35.58
N LYS A 26 -15.99 -12.94 34.47
CA LYS A 26 -16.38 -13.63 33.22
C LYS A 26 -15.23 -14.36 32.52
N TRP A 27 -13.97 -14.08 32.85
CA TRP A 27 -12.80 -14.73 32.26
C TRP A 27 -12.23 -15.84 33.13
N LYS A 28 -12.77 -16.03 34.36
CA LYS A 28 -12.36 -17.11 35.27
C LYS A 28 -13.03 -18.46 34.99
N THR A 29 -14.05 -18.49 34.14
CA THR A 29 -14.84 -19.67 33.77
C THR A 29 -14.78 -19.93 32.26
N ILE A 30 -13.60 -19.73 31.65
CA ILE A 30 -13.31 -20.46 30.42
C ILE A 30 -13.01 -21.90 30.86
N ASP A 31 -14.08 -22.65 31.08
CA ASP A 31 -14.00 -24.10 31.17
C ASP A 31 -13.34 -24.59 29.88
N ALA A 32 -12.25 -25.34 30.06
CA ALA A 32 -11.72 -26.21 29.02
C ALA A 32 -12.74 -27.34 28.82
N SER A 33 -13.83 -27.05 28.11
CA SER A 33 -14.80 -28.04 27.66
C SER A 33 -14.31 -28.55 26.32
N ASP A 34 -13.51 -29.60 26.41
CA ASP A 34 -13.14 -30.51 25.35
C ASP A 34 -14.35 -31.44 25.13
N ASP A 35 -15.14 -31.19 24.09
CA ASP A 35 -16.11 -32.14 23.55
C ASP A 35 -16.17 -31.98 22.03
N ASP A 36 -15.63 -32.99 21.35
CA ASP A 36 -15.71 -33.27 19.92
C ASP A 36 -17.18 -33.27 19.44
N ASP A 37 -17.50 -32.47 18.41
CA ASP A 37 -18.36 -32.98 17.33
C ASP A 37 -18.12 -32.21 16.01
N GLY A 38 -18.05 -32.97 14.92
CA GLY A 38 -17.36 -32.57 13.70
C GLY A 38 -18.08 -31.56 12.81
N GLY A 39 -17.28 -30.84 12.00
CA GLY A 39 -17.80 -30.08 10.86
C GLY A 39 -16.99 -28.83 10.54
N HIS A 40 -15.95 -29.01 9.72
CA HIS A 40 -15.11 -27.95 9.14
C HIS A 40 -14.44 -27.01 10.16
N GLU A 41 -13.23 -27.38 10.59
CA GLU A 41 -12.24 -26.36 10.94
C GLU A 41 -12.15 -25.37 9.77
N SER A 42 -12.74 -24.19 9.96
CA SER A 42 -12.38 -23.03 9.18
C SER A 42 -10.90 -22.82 9.46
N GLN A 43 -10.04 -23.34 8.58
CA GLN A 43 -8.63 -23.02 8.61
C GLN A 43 -8.54 -21.49 8.75
N PRO A 44 -7.78 -20.97 9.73
CA PRO A 44 -7.60 -19.54 9.82
C PRO A 44 -7.11 -19.07 8.45
N LEU A 45 -7.87 -18.15 7.83
CA LEU A 45 -7.63 -17.60 6.48
C LEU A 45 -6.24 -16.96 6.32
N LEU A 46 -5.49 -16.87 7.42
CA LEU A 46 -4.14 -16.37 7.53
C LEU A 46 -3.33 -17.37 8.39
N PRO A 47 -2.28 -18.04 7.86
CA PRO A 47 -1.20 -18.56 8.68
C PRO A 47 -0.88 -17.60 9.83
N SER A 48 -0.91 -18.10 11.07
CA SER A 48 -0.77 -17.29 12.28
C SER A 48 0.63 -16.72 12.50
N ARG A 49 1.60 -17.11 11.66
CA ARG A 49 3.01 -16.82 11.87
C ARG A 49 3.76 -16.69 10.55
N LYS A 50 4.53 -15.62 10.43
CA LYS A 50 5.53 -15.40 9.37
C LYS A 50 6.51 -16.58 9.35
N GLU A 51 6.87 -17.06 8.17
CA GLU A 51 7.83 -18.17 8.05
C GLU A 51 9.19 -17.75 8.60
N HIS A 52 9.94 -18.69 9.19
CA HIS A 52 11.22 -18.40 9.83
C HIS A 52 12.22 -17.72 8.88
N ALA A 53 12.30 -18.20 7.63
CA ALA A 53 13.17 -17.64 6.60
C ALA A 53 12.86 -16.16 6.31
N GLN A 54 11.59 -15.76 6.38
CA GLN A 54 11.20 -14.38 6.16
C GLN A 54 11.54 -13.48 7.37
N VAL A 55 11.45 -14.02 8.58
CA VAL A 55 11.90 -13.32 9.80
C VAL A 55 13.42 -13.09 9.77
N GLU A 56 14.18 -14.07 9.28
CA GLU A 56 15.63 -13.93 9.08
C GLU A 56 15.95 -12.89 8.00
N ALA A 57 15.27 -12.93 6.85
CA ALA A 57 15.43 -11.95 5.78
C ALA A 57 15.14 -10.51 6.25
N ASP A 58 14.07 -10.31 7.01
CA ASP A 58 13.75 -9.03 7.65
C ASP A 58 14.84 -8.57 8.61
N THR A 59 15.44 -9.50 9.34
CA THR A 59 16.50 -9.21 10.33
C THR A 59 17.78 -8.79 9.63
N GLU A 60 18.14 -9.49 8.55
CA GLU A 60 19.28 -9.14 7.71
C GLU A 60 19.10 -7.75 7.07
N MET A 61 17.92 -7.50 6.47
CA MET A 61 17.55 -6.18 5.95
C MET A 61 17.65 -5.10 7.01
N TYR A 62 17.09 -5.35 8.20
CA TYR A 62 17.14 -4.39 9.30
C TYR A 62 18.57 -4.04 9.69
N GLU A 63 19.46 -5.03 9.87
CA GLU A 63 20.85 -4.77 10.23
C GLU A 63 21.62 -4.07 9.10
N ARG A 64 21.35 -4.41 7.83
CA ARG A 64 21.90 -3.71 6.66
C ARG A 64 21.52 -2.23 6.66
N TYR A 65 20.22 -1.89 6.74
CA TYR A 65 19.78 -0.49 6.71
C TYR A 65 20.19 0.28 7.98
N LYS A 66 20.23 -0.38 9.13
CA LYS A 66 20.79 0.19 10.36
C LYS A 66 22.26 0.54 10.19
N ALA A 67 23.05 -0.28 9.50
CA ALA A 67 24.42 0.03 9.14
C ALA A 67 24.49 1.22 8.17
N LEU A 68 23.68 1.26 7.10
CA LEU A 68 23.63 2.38 6.16
C LEU A 68 23.28 3.71 6.84
N PHE A 69 22.26 3.73 7.70
CA PHE A 69 21.90 4.90 8.51
C PHE A 69 23.03 5.32 9.47
N LYS A 70 23.81 4.37 9.99
CA LYS A 70 24.97 4.67 10.84
C LYS A 70 26.14 5.22 10.02
N THR A 71 26.37 4.71 8.82
CA THR A 71 27.45 5.15 7.93
C THR A 71 27.18 6.54 7.38
N HIS A 72 25.97 6.79 6.87
CA HIS A 72 25.69 7.99 6.09
C HIS A 72 25.01 9.12 6.88
N LEU A 73 24.29 8.80 7.95
CA LEU A 73 23.37 9.74 8.61
C LEU A 73 23.55 9.81 10.14
N LYS A 74 24.68 9.31 10.67
CA LYS A 74 25.00 9.44 12.10
C LYS A 74 25.15 10.92 12.47
N GLY A 75 24.50 11.31 13.57
CA GLY A 75 24.55 12.68 14.10
C GLY A 75 23.55 13.64 13.45
N LYS A 76 23.04 13.34 12.25
CA LYS A 76 22.00 14.15 11.59
C LYS A 76 20.59 13.83 12.10
N PHE A 77 20.30 12.56 12.35
CA PHE A 77 19.02 12.11 12.87
C PHE A 77 19.20 11.28 14.14
N SER A 78 18.19 11.30 15.02
CA SER A 78 18.21 10.58 16.29
C SER A 78 18.42 9.07 16.09
N LEU A 79 19.07 8.42 17.06
CA LEU A 79 19.30 6.98 16.98
C LEU A 79 17.97 6.19 16.94
N ALA A 80 16.97 6.65 17.69
CA ALA A 80 15.64 6.03 17.72
C ALA A 80 14.98 6.07 16.34
N LEU A 81 14.94 7.25 15.71
CA LEU A 81 14.37 7.41 14.36
C LEU A 81 15.08 6.53 13.33
N ARG A 82 16.42 6.53 13.32
CA ARG A 82 17.21 5.71 12.39
C ARG A 82 16.94 4.20 12.54
N LYS A 83 16.78 3.71 13.77
CA LYS A 83 16.43 2.30 14.02
C LYS A 83 15.01 1.98 13.57
N VAL A 84 14.05 2.85 13.87
CA VAL A 84 12.65 2.65 13.47
C VAL A 84 12.53 2.68 11.94
N LEU A 85 13.18 3.62 11.26
CA LEU A 85 13.19 3.68 9.80
C LEU A 85 13.89 2.47 9.17
N ALA A 86 14.99 1.98 9.73
CA ALA A 86 15.63 0.75 9.26
C ALA A 86 14.67 -0.45 9.36
N ARG A 87 13.92 -0.57 10.47
CA ARG A 87 12.91 -1.62 10.62
C ARG A 87 11.75 -1.43 9.66
N PHE A 88 11.33 -0.18 9.46
CA PHE A 88 10.24 0.16 8.55
C PHE A 88 10.58 -0.14 7.09
N ILE A 89 11.85 0.04 6.67
CA ILE A 89 12.34 -0.38 5.35
C ILE A 89 12.35 -1.91 5.24
N ALA A 90 12.83 -2.61 6.27
CA ALA A 90 12.90 -4.08 6.25
C ALA A 90 11.53 -4.72 6.01
N VAL A 91 10.47 -4.23 6.68
CA VAL A 91 9.11 -4.75 6.49
C VAL A 91 8.47 -4.38 5.15
N GLN A 92 9.09 -3.54 4.31
CA GLN A 92 8.61 -3.33 2.94
C GLN A 92 9.02 -4.47 2.01
N HIS A 93 10.07 -5.21 2.37
CA HIS A 93 10.61 -6.25 1.51
C HIS A 93 9.57 -7.35 1.30
N ARG A 94 9.27 -7.61 0.02
CA ARG A 94 8.26 -8.58 -0.39
C ARG A 94 8.79 -10.03 -0.39
N GLY A 95 10.11 -10.22 -0.48
CA GLY A 95 10.70 -11.54 -0.71
C GLY A 95 10.04 -12.24 -1.91
N GLU A 96 9.81 -13.55 -1.78
CA GLU A 96 9.11 -14.38 -2.77
C GLU A 96 7.59 -14.48 -2.52
N GLU A 97 7.02 -13.70 -1.60
CA GLU A 97 5.60 -13.79 -1.25
C GLU A 97 4.69 -13.30 -2.38
N LYS A 98 3.75 -14.19 -2.76
CA LYS A 98 2.71 -13.89 -3.73
C LYS A 98 1.68 -12.89 -3.17
N SER A 99 1.37 -12.99 -1.88
CA SER A 99 0.38 -12.15 -1.19
C SER A 99 1.03 -11.00 -0.43
N ASN A 100 0.39 -9.83 -0.40
CA ASN A 100 0.86 -8.66 0.37
C ASN A 100 0.26 -8.57 1.79
N ILE A 101 -0.59 -9.52 2.18
CA ILE A 101 -1.41 -9.40 3.39
C ILE A 101 -0.55 -9.32 4.66
N TYR A 102 0.45 -10.19 4.80
CA TYR A 102 1.36 -10.17 5.96
C TYR A 102 2.19 -8.90 6.03
N ARG A 103 2.72 -8.50 4.89
CA ARG A 103 3.47 -7.26 4.78
C ARG A 103 2.64 -6.06 5.24
N TYR A 104 1.40 -5.96 4.78
CA TYR A 104 0.52 -4.85 5.17
C TYR A 104 0.12 -4.91 6.64
N SER A 105 -0.12 -6.10 7.21
CA SER A 105 -0.41 -6.23 8.64
C SER A 105 0.78 -5.82 9.51
N GLU A 106 2.01 -6.18 9.13
CA GLU A 106 3.23 -5.75 9.82
C GLU A 106 3.45 -4.23 9.70
N ILE A 107 3.21 -3.65 8.53
CA ILE A 107 3.30 -2.21 8.32
C ILE A 107 2.29 -1.47 9.20
N ILE A 108 1.02 -1.91 9.20
CA ILE A 108 -0.03 -1.32 10.04
C ILE A 108 0.35 -1.41 11.52
N GLY A 109 0.83 -2.59 11.96
CA GLY A 109 1.28 -2.80 13.34
C GLY A 109 2.42 -1.85 13.72
N LEU A 110 3.44 -1.75 12.87
CA LEU A 110 4.60 -0.90 13.12
C LEU A 110 4.24 0.59 13.12
N VAL A 111 3.43 1.04 12.14
CA VAL A 111 2.93 2.43 12.08
C VAL A 111 2.12 2.77 13.32
N THR A 112 1.28 1.86 13.79
CA THR A 112 0.44 2.09 14.98
C THR A 112 1.29 2.20 16.24
N GLN A 113 2.23 1.26 16.44
CA GLN A 113 3.11 1.20 17.60
C GLN A 113 4.16 2.33 17.64
N ARG A 114 4.61 2.81 16.47
CA ARG A 114 5.67 3.80 16.31
C ARG A 114 5.18 5.06 15.59
N SER A 115 3.92 5.42 15.81
CA SER A 115 3.29 6.58 15.17
C SER A 115 4.00 7.89 15.51
N ALA A 116 4.52 8.04 16.73
CA ALA A 116 5.32 9.19 17.14
C ALA A 116 6.55 9.37 16.25
N GLU A 117 7.28 8.30 15.95
CA GLU A 117 8.51 8.34 15.15
C GLU A 117 8.25 8.31 13.64
N LEU A 118 7.19 7.63 13.17
CA LEU A 118 6.91 7.45 11.75
C LEU A 118 5.93 8.48 11.19
N ILE A 119 4.87 8.83 11.91
CA ILE A 119 3.79 9.67 11.40
C ILE A 119 3.95 11.11 11.85
N TYR A 120 4.20 11.33 13.14
CA TYR A 120 4.22 12.67 13.74
C TYR A 120 5.60 13.32 13.80
N ASN A 121 6.66 12.58 13.45
CA ASN A 121 8.00 13.15 13.37
C ASN A 121 8.27 13.68 11.95
N ASP A 122 8.42 14.99 11.83
CA ASP A 122 8.67 15.65 10.54
C ASP A 122 9.99 15.21 9.89
N ASP A 123 10.96 14.71 10.66
CA ASP A 123 12.25 14.24 10.13
C ASP A 123 12.18 12.87 9.44
N ALA A 124 11.11 12.10 9.60
CA ALA A 124 11.06 10.72 9.09
C ALA A 124 11.14 10.64 7.56
N VAL A 125 10.40 11.51 6.87
CA VAL A 125 10.42 11.62 5.40
C VAL A 125 11.76 12.18 4.90
N PRO A 126 12.26 13.33 5.40
CA PRO A 126 13.61 13.83 5.09
C PRO A 126 14.72 12.80 5.32
N ALA A 127 14.65 12.00 6.39
CA ALA A 127 15.65 10.97 6.68
C ALA A 127 15.69 9.87 5.62
N LEU A 128 14.52 9.44 5.10
CA LEU A 128 14.45 8.48 3.99
C LEU A 128 14.93 9.11 2.67
N CYS A 129 14.56 10.35 2.37
CA CYS A 129 15.04 11.09 1.20
C CYS A 129 16.58 11.24 1.22
N GLU A 130 17.14 11.61 2.36
CA GLU A 130 18.58 11.75 2.55
C GLU A 130 19.30 10.41 2.44
N LEU A 131 18.73 9.33 2.98
CA LEU A 131 19.30 7.99 2.83
C LEU A 131 19.35 7.58 1.36
N HIS A 132 18.23 7.74 0.64
CA HIS A 132 18.15 7.46 -0.80
C HIS A 132 19.23 8.24 -1.58
N LYS A 133 19.34 9.55 -1.34
CA LYS A 133 20.36 10.40 -1.96
C LYS A 133 21.78 9.92 -1.68
N LYS A 134 22.06 9.47 -0.47
CA LYS A 134 23.39 8.95 -0.10
C LYS A 134 23.72 7.66 -0.83
N ILE A 135 22.78 6.72 -0.91
CA ILE A 135 22.97 5.45 -1.65
C ILE A 135 23.24 5.72 -3.13
N VAL A 136 22.42 6.57 -3.77
CA VAL A 136 22.60 6.95 -5.18
C VAL A 136 23.98 7.57 -5.43
N ASN A 137 24.40 8.53 -4.59
CA ASN A 137 25.67 9.23 -4.78
C ASN A 137 26.90 8.39 -4.41
N SER A 138 26.72 7.29 -3.67
CA SER A 138 27.79 6.36 -3.30
C SER A 138 28.05 5.27 -4.34
N SER A 139 27.22 5.15 -5.39
CA SER A 139 27.44 4.21 -6.49
C SER A 139 28.21 4.90 -7.64
N PRO A 140 29.49 4.54 -7.89
CA PRO A 140 30.23 5.09 -9.01
C PRO A 140 29.61 4.58 -10.32
N GLY A 141 29.08 5.50 -11.13
CA GLY A 141 28.27 5.23 -12.33
C GLY A 141 28.98 4.54 -13.51
N THR A 142 30.12 3.88 -13.29
CA THR A 142 30.93 3.22 -14.31
C THR A 142 30.91 1.69 -14.24
N ASP A 143 30.49 1.10 -13.11
CA ASP A 143 30.40 -0.36 -12.97
C ASP A 143 28.93 -0.82 -12.90
N LYS A 144 28.56 -1.72 -13.81
CA LYS A 144 27.22 -2.32 -13.88
C LYS A 144 26.88 -3.08 -12.60
N GLN A 145 27.85 -3.76 -11.98
CA GLN A 145 27.62 -4.47 -10.71
C GLN A 145 27.36 -3.52 -9.55
N ALA A 146 28.10 -2.40 -9.48
CA ALA A 146 27.88 -1.37 -8.47
C ALA A 146 26.53 -0.66 -8.64
N LEU A 147 26.07 -0.50 -9.89
CA LEU A 147 24.76 0.06 -10.20
C LEU A 147 23.62 -0.88 -9.80
N ASP A 148 23.75 -2.18 -10.07
CA ASP A 148 22.73 -3.16 -9.72
C ASP A 148 22.64 -3.37 -8.19
N ALA A 149 23.77 -3.41 -7.48
CA ALA A 149 23.78 -3.43 -6.02
C ALA A 149 23.12 -2.17 -5.41
N ALA A 150 23.36 -0.99 -5.99
CA ALA A 150 22.71 0.24 -5.53
C ALA A 150 21.20 0.22 -5.76
N LYS A 151 20.72 -0.37 -6.87
CA LYS A 151 19.27 -0.52 -7.11
C LYS A 151 18.60 -1.41 -6.08
N GLU A 152 19.26 -2.49 -5.65
CA GLU A 152 18.76 -3.39 -4.60
C GLU A 152 18.57 -2.66 -3.27
N ASP A 153 19.46 -1.72 -2.92
CA ASP A 153 19.34 -0.92 -1.70
C ASP A 153 18.41 0.30 -1.87
N ILE A 154 18.25 0.82 -3.08
CA ILE A 154 17.36 1.97 -3.36
C ILE A 154 15.89 1.56 -3.32
N GLN A 155 15.56 0.40 -3.87
CA GLN A 155 14.18 -0.01 -4.05
C GLN A 155 13.39 -0.09 -2.72
N PRO A 156 13.87 -0.77 -1.67
CA PRO A 156 13.16 -0.82 -0.39
C PRO A 156 13.03 0.55 0.28
N VAL A 157 14.00 1.43 0.12
CA VAL A 157 13.92 2.82 0.64
C VAL A 157 12.82 3.59 -0.09
N MET A 158 12.72 3.44 -1.42
CA MET A 158 11.66 4.03 -2.22
C MET A 158 10.27 3.51 -1.87
N GLU A 159 10.16 2.20 -1.62
CA GLU A 159 8.90 1.61 -1.16
C GLU A 159 8.53 2.13 0.23
N ALA A 160 9.48 2.19 1.16
CA ALA A 160 9.25 2.75 2.50
C ALA A 160 8.79 4.20 2.43
N LEU A 161 9.46 5.03 1.62
CA LEU A 161 9.08 6.42 1.43
C LEU A 161 7.66 6.54 0.87
N ASN A 162 7.32 5.73 -0.13
CA ASN A 162 6.00 5.74 -0.75
C ASN A 162 4.91 5.37 0.26
N THR A 163 5.14 4.30 1.01
CA THR A 163 4.25 3.81 2.05
C THR A 163 4.05 4.85 3.15
N LEU A 164 5.13 5.44 3.65
CA LEU A 164 5.07 6.41 4.74
C LEU A 164 4.27 7.64 4.36
N VAL A 165 4.50 8.18 3.17
CA VAL A 165 3.82 9.37 2.66
C VAL A 165 2.34 9.04 2.38
N ALA A 166 2.05 7.90 1.77
CA ALA A 166 0.68 7.46 1.53
C ALA A 166 -0.11 7.33 2.84
N VAL A 167 0.48 6.72 3.88
CA VAL A 167 -0.16 6.58 5.21
C VAL A 167 -0.43 7.94 5.85
N ARG A 168 0.48 8.91 5.72
CA ARG A 168 0.29 10.27 6.24
C ARG A 168 -0.82 11.03 5.51
N GLN A 169 -0.99 10.80 4.20
CA GLN A 169 -2.02 11.48 3.39
C GLN A 169 -3.38 10.80 3.45
N HIS A 170 -3.42 9.49 3.71
CA HIS A 170 -4.64 8.69 3.73
C HIS A 170 -4.78 7.93 5.08
N PRO A 171 -4.90 8.65 6.21
CA PRO A 171 -5.18 8.01 7.49
C PRO A 171 -6.64 7.51 7.52
N PRO A 172 -6.93 6.40 8.23
CA PRO A 172 -6.00 5.53 8.94
C PRO A 172 -5.30 4.52 8.02
N ALA A 173 -4.13 4.01 8.45
CA ALA A 173 -3.33 3.05 7.67
C ALA A 173 -4.14 1.80 7.25
N THR A 174 -5.06 1.33 8.09
CA THR A 174 -5.95 0.20 7.79
C THR A 174 -6.79 0.44 6.54
N SER A 175 -7.40 1.62 6.43
CA SER A 175 -8.25 1.98 5.28
C SER A 175 -7.42 2.16 4.00
N LEU A 176 -6.20 2.71 4.10
CA LEU A 176 -5.27 2.75 2.96
C LEU A 176 -5.03 1.35 2.41
N PHE A 177 -4.59 0.41 3.25
CA PHE A 177 -4.24 -0.94 2.78
C PHE A 177 -5.45 -1.77 2.36
N GLU A 178 -6.62 -1.55 2.96
CA GLU A 178 -7.87 -2.14 2.49
C GLU A 178 -8.18 -1.72 1.04
N GLY A 179 -8.06 -0.43 0.73
CA GLY A 179 -8.22 0.11 -0.62
C GLY A 179 -7.17 -0.42 -1.60
N LEU A 180 -5.91 -0.56 -1.16
CA LEU A 180 -4.83 -1.13 -1.98
C LEU A 180 -5.02 -2.63 -2.25
N CYS A 181 -5.64 -3.37 -1.34
CA CYS A 181 -5.98 -4.78 -1.54
C CYS A 181 -7.18 -4.97 -2.48
N HIS A 182 -8.08 -3.98 -2.56
CA HIS A 182 -9.32 -4.06 -3.32
C HIS A 182 -9.49 -2.87 -4.29
N PRO A 183 -8.59 -2.69 -5.26
CA PRO A 183 -8.56 -1.50 -6.12
C PRO A 183 -9.84 -1.31 -6.94
N ARG A 184 -10.58 -2.38 -7.24
CA ARG A 184 -11.80 -2.35 -8.07
C ARG A 184 -13.09 -2.02 -7.31
N MET A 185 -13.02 -1.72 -6.01
CA MET A 185 -14.22 -1.35 -5.24
C MET A 185 -14.80 0.01 -5.64
N SER A 186 -13.94 0.95 -6.05
CA SER A 186 -14.35 2.29 -6.50
C SER A 186 -13.30 2.91 -7.43
N ASP A 187 -13.67 3.94 -8.17
CA ASP A 187 -12.73 4.73 -8.98
C ASP A 187 -11.65 5.41 -8.12
N GLU A 188 -11.99 5.79 -6.89
CA GLU A 188 -11.06 6.42 -5.95
C GLU A 188 -10.00 5.44 -5.46
N THR A 189 -10.41 4.23 -5.07
CA THR A 189 -9.48 3.15 -4.67
C THR A 189 -8.60 2.70 -5.82
N LEU A 190 -9.12 2.70 -7.05
CA LEU A 190 -8.33 2.38 -8.24
C LEU A 190 -7.25 3.44 -8.48
N LYS A 191 -7.60 4.73 -8.43
CA LYS A 191 -6.62 5.83 -8.56
C LYS A 191 -5.58 5.78 -7.44
N LEU A 192 -6.00 5.51 -6.20
CA LEU A 192 -5.08 5.37 -5.07
C LEU A 192 -4.09 4.23 -5.29
N TYR A 193 -4.58 3.07 -5.72
CA TYR A 193 -3.75 1.92 -6.08
C TYR A 193 -2.75 2.25 -7.18
N GLU A 194 -3.20 2.87 -8.28
CA GLU A 194 -2.31 3.25 -9.39
C GLU A 194 -1.22 4.22 -8.93
N LYS A 195 -1.58 5.25 -8.15
CA LYS A 195 -0.62 6.20 -7.56
C LYS A 195 0.40 5.49 -6.69
N TYR A 196 -0.07 4.58 -5.84
CA TYR A 196 0.78 3.82 -4.93
C TYR A 196 1.74 2.88 -5.69
N GLU A 197 1.23 2.12 -6.67
CA GLU A 197 2.01 1.19 -7.49
C GLU A 197 3.10 1.91 -8.30
N ARG A 198 2.77 3.08 -8.88
CA ARG A 198 3.72 3.93 -9.62
C ARG A 198 4.72 4.66 -8.72
N ARG A 199 4.66 4.43 -7.41
CA ARG A 199 5.45 5.09 -6.37
C ARG A 199 5.37 6.62 -6.43
N GLU A 200 4.20 7.15 -6.77
CA GLU A 200 4.03 8.58 -6.96
C GLU A 200 4.27 9.35 -5.67
N PHE A 201 3.74 8.88 -4.53
CA PHE A 201 3.95 9.53 -3.22
C PHE A 201 5.42 9.70 -2.88
N ALA A 202 6.25 8.69 -3.13
CA ALA A 202 7.70 8.80 -2.94
C ALA A 202 8.35 9.81 -3.88
N LYS A 203 7.98 9.81 -5.16
CA LYS A 203 8.49 10.79 -6.13
C LYS A 203 8.14 12.22 -5.71
N LYS A 204 6.90 12.45 -5.27
CA LYS A 204 6.45 13.77 -4.77
C LYS A 204 7.30 14.21 -3.59
N ALA A 205 7.44 13.35 -2.58
CA ALA A 205 8.21 13.65 -1.38
C ALA A 205 9.69 13.92 -1.66
N MET A 206 10.32 13.20 -2.59
CA MET A 206 11.69 13.48 -3.00
C MET A 206 11.82 14.80 -3.75
N MET A 207 10.88 15.10 -4.65
CA MET A 207 10.90 16.37 -5.39
C MET A 207 10.72 17.56 -4.43
N ALA A 208 9.77 17.48 -3.51
CA ALA A 208 9.59 18.45 -2.43
C ALA A 208 10.88 18.62 -1.59
N HIS A 209 11.54 17.51 -1.21
CA HIS A 209 12.79 17.55 -0.44
C HIS A 209 13.97 18.19 -1.21
N ILE A 210 14.03 18.02 -2.53
CA ILE A 210 15.14 18.53 -3.37
C ILE A 210 14.91 19.99 -3.78
N PHE A 211 13.68 20.34 -4.15
CA PHE A 211 13.35 21.61 -4.80
C PHE A 211 12.53 22.56 -3.90
N GLY A 212 12.08 22.11 -2.73
CA GLY A 212 11.15 22.85 -1.86
C GLY A 212 9.69 22.63 -2.26
N ASP A 213 8.78 22.83 -1.29
CA ASP A 213 7.33 22.58 -1.44
C ASP A 213 6.65 23.52 -2.44
N ASP A 214 7.09 24.78 -2.49
CA ASP A 214 6.50 25.84 -3.34
C ASP A 214 6.72 25.58 -4.84
N THR A 215 7.90 25.08 -5.19
CA THR A 215 8.29 24.78 -6.57
C THR A 215 7.62 23.51 -7.09
N TYR A 216 7.25 22.60 -6.18
CA TYR A 216 6.63 21.33 -6.55
C TYR A 216 5.11 21.47 -6.69
N THR A 217 4.45 22.20 -5.80
CA THR A 217 3.00 22.43 -5.88
C THR A 217 2.59 23.11 -7.19
N SER A 218 3.42 23.99 -7.75
CA SER A 218 3.20 24.55 -9.09
C SER A 218 3.30 23.48 -10.20
N VAL A 219 4.27 22.57 -10.12
CA VAL A 219 4.46 21.47 -11.09
C VAL A 219 3.33 20.42 -10.98
N GLU A 220 2.83 20.17 -9.77
CA GLU A 220 1.71 19.27 -9.53
C GLU A 220 0.40 19.84 -10.07
N GLN A 221 0.11 21.11 -9.83
CA GLN A 221 -1.05 21.79 -10.43
C GLN A 221 -0.99 21.81 -11.96
N GLU A 222 0.20 22.01 -12.53
CA GLU A 222 0.41 21.96 -13.97
C GLU A 222 0.21 20.54 -14.52
N ASN A 223 0.74 19.51 -13.84
CA ASN A 223 0.56 18.12 -14.24
C ASN A 223 -0.88 17.63 -14.07
N GLU A 224 -1.58 17.99 -12.99
CA GLU A 224 -3.00 17.68 -12.82
C GLU A 224 -3.87 18.42 -13.84
N ALA A 225 -3.50 19.63 -14.24
CA ALA A 225 -4.16 20.35 -15.33
C ALA A 225 -3.90 19.67 -16.68
N VAL A 226 -2.68 19.21 -16.94
CA VAL A 226 -2.32 18.45 -18.15
C VAL A 226 -3.02 17.09 -18.18
N GLU A 227 -3.14 16.41 -17.04
CA GLU A 227 -3.81 15.12 -16.92
C GLU A 227 -5.32 15.27 -17.00
N LYS A 228 -5.92 16.31 -16.41
CA LYS A 228 -7.33 16.67 -16.66
C LYS A 228 -7.59 17.02 -18.12
N ARG A 229 -6.65 17.71 -18.80
CA ARG A 229 -6.74 17.96 -20.26
C ARG A 229 -6.60 16.67 -21.08
N ARG A 230 -5.74 15.74 -20.67
CA ARG A 230 -5.59 14.43 -21.32
C ARG A 230 -6.77 13.50 -21.06
N ILE A 231 -7.36 13.52 -19.88
CA ILE A 231 -8.58 12.76 -19.53
C ILE A 231 -9.79 13.37 -20.25
N GLY A 232 -9.87 14.69 -20.38
CA GLY A 232 -10.87 15.37 -21.22
C GLY A 232 -10.68 15.14 -22.72
N GLN A 233 -9.51 14.66 -23.16
CA GLN A 233 -9.23 14.25 -24.55
C GLN A 233 -9.22 12.74 -24.77
N ARG A 234 -9.21 11.92 -23.71
CA ARG A 234 -9.49 10.49 -23.85
C ARG A 234 -10.99 10.40 -24.10
N PRO A 235 -11.45 9.76 -25.20
CA PRO A 235 -12.85 9.40 -25.27
C PRO A 235 -13.14 8.56 -24.03
N THR A 236 -14.00 9.08 -23.16
CA THR A 236 -14.60 8.28 -22.11
C THR A 236 -15.29 7.14 -22.83
N PHE A 237 -14.67 5.96 -22.81
CA PHE A 237 -15.31 4.71 -23.21
C PHE A 237 -16.41 4.44 -22.16
N CYS A 238 -17.50 5.19 -22.27
CA CYS A 238 -18.76 4.92 -21.61
C CYS A 238 -19.33 3.66 -22.26
N GLY A 239 -20.04 2.82 -21.49
CA GLY A 239 -20.52 1.50 -21.91
C GLY A 239 -21.32 1.40 -23.22
N VAL A 240 -21.63 2.53 -23.86
CA VAL A 240 -22.19 2.64 -25.21
C VAL A 240 -21.26 2.05 -26.27
N ASP A 241 -19.94 2.15 -26.15
CA ASP A 241 -19.01 1.64 -27.17
C ASP A 241 -18.98 0.10 -27.23
N ARG A 242 -19.28 -0.57 -26.11
CA ARG A 242 -19.37 -2.05 -26.09
C ARG A 242 -20.60 -2.53 -26.87
N GLU A 243 -21.74 -1.86 -26.69
CA GLU A 243 -22.96 -2.16 -27.45
C GLU A 243 -22.77 -1.87 -28.94
N ILE A 244 -22.08 -0.78 -29.29
CA ILE A 244 -21.76 -0.46 -30.70
C ILE A 244 -20.83 -1.51 -31.31
N ILE A 245 -19.79 -1.94 -30.60
CA ILE A 245 -18.88 -3.00 -31.08
C ILE A 245 -19.64 -4.32 -31.27
N GLU A 246 -20.53 -4.69 -30.34
CA GLU A 246 -21.36 -5.89 -30.46
C GLU A 246 -22.34 -5.79 -31.65
N ILE A 247 -22.99 -4.64 -31.87
CA ILE A 247 -23.86 -4.40 -33.02
C ILE A 247 -23.07 -4.48 -34.35
N VAL A 248 -21.89 -3.86 -34.41
CA VAL A 248 -21.03 -3.90 -35.60
C VAL A 248 -20.53 -5.33 -35.89
N ALA A 249 -20.17 -6.10 -34.85
CA ALA A 249 -19.77 -7.49 -35.00
C ALA A 249 -20.91 -8.37 -35.54
N VAL A 250 -22.13 -8.17 -35.04
CA VAL A 250 -23.32 -8.88 -35.52
C VAL A 250 -23.63 -8.52 -36.98
N LEU A 251 -23.57 -7.23 -37.34
CA LEU A 251 -23.78 -6.80 -38.72
C LEU A 251 -22.74 -7.39 -39.70
N LEU A 252 -21.48 -7.45 -39.30
CA LEU A 252 -20.43 -8.09 -40.09
C LEU A 252 -20.67 -9.60 -40.25
N ALA A 253 -21.08 -10.29 -39.18
CA ALA A 253 -21.39 -11.72 -39.25
C ALA A 253 -22.56 -12.00 -40.20
N VAL A 254 -23.61 -11.18 -40.17
CA VAL A 254 -24.76 -11.29 -41.09
C VAL A 254 -24.33 -11.01 -42.54
N ALA A 255 -23.54 -9.97 -42.78
CA ALA A 255 -23.04 -9.64 -44.11
C ALA A 255 -22.18 -10.79 -44.70
N LEU A 256 -21.30 -11.37 -43.89
CA LEU A 256 -20.48 -12.52 -44.29
C LEU A 256 -21.34 -13.76 -44.58
N GLY A 257 -22.36 -14.01 -43.76
CA GLY A 257 -23.34 -15.08 -43.99
C GLY A 257 -24.09 -14.92 -45.31
N LEU A 258 -24.56 -13.71 -45.61
CA LEU A 258 -25.23 -13.39 -46.88
C LEU A 258 -24.30 -13.53 -48.08
N LEU A 259 -23.04 -13.09 -47.98
CA LEU A 259 -22.05 -13.28 -49.03
C LEU A 259 -21.74 -14.77 -49.27
N GLY A 260 -21.61 -15.56 -48.20
CA GLY A 260 -21.44 -17.00 -48.29
C GLY A 260 -22.63 -17.70 -48.94
N PHE A 261 -23.86 -17.30 -48.57
CA PHE A 261 -25.08 -17.81 -49.18
C PHE A 261 -25.20 -17.42 -50.65
N LEU A 262 -24.90 -16.17 -51.01
CA LEU A 262 -24.92 -15.70 -52.39
C LEU A 262 -23.91 -16.45 -53.25
N TRP A 263 -22.70 -16.68 -52.71
CA TRP A 263 -21.67 -17.47 -53.39
C TRP A 263 -22.10 -18.92 -53.58
N TRP A 264 -22.66 -19.55 -52.56
CA TRP A 264 -23.21 -20.91 -52.66
C TRP A 264 -24.36 -21.00 -53.69
N TYR A 265 -25.29 -20.04 -53.65
CA TYR A 265 -26.42 -19.96 -54.58
C TYR A 265 -25.95 -19.77 -56.03
N LEU A 266 -25.00 -18.85 -56.28
CA LEU A 266 -24.42 -18.63 -57.60
C LEU A 266 -23.66 -19.87 -58.09
N ARG A 267 -22.93 -20.54 -57.21
CA ARG A 267 -22.23 -21.79 -57.55
C ARG A 267 -23.20 -22.92 -57.90
N GLY A 268 -24.31 -23.06 -57.17
CA GLY A 268 -25.38 -24.01 -57.48
C GLY A 268 -26.07 -23.72 -58.81
N ARG A 269 -26.26 -22.43 -59.15
CA ARG A 269 -26.88 -22.01 -60.41
C ARG A 269 -25.95 -22.16 -61.62
N ILE A 270 -24.65 -21.91 -61.46
CA ILE A 270 -23.66 -22.10 -62.53
C ILE A 270 -23.43 -23.61 -62.76
N GLY A 271 -23.50 -24.45 -61.73
CA GLY A 271 -23.46 -25.91 -61.87
C GLY A 271 -24.65 -26.47 -62.65
N ALA A 272 -25.86 -25.92 -62.44
CA ALA A 272 -27.08 -26.37 -63.14
C ALA A 272 -27.16 -25.98 -64.63
N VAL A 273 -26.32 -25.05 -65.11
CA VAL A 273 -26.29 -24.64 -66.53
C VAL A 273 -25.41 -25.57 -67.38
N ASN A 274 -24.56 -26.39 -66.77
CA ASN A 274 -23.71 -27.36 -67.49
C ASN A 274 -24.30 -28.79 -67.54
N GLU A 275 -25.52 -29.01 -67.02
CA GLU A 275 -26.22 -30.30 -67.09
C GLU A 275 -27.61 -30.16 -67.76
N GLY A 276 -27.63 -29.62 -68.97
CA GLY A 276 -28.78 -29.71 -69.87
C GLY A 276 -28.29 -29.84 -71.31
N PRO A 277 -28.98 -30.66 -72.12
CA PRO A 277 -28.52 -31.89 -72.76
C PRO A 277 -27.41 -31.75 -73.80
#